data_AF-A0A947RTL4-F1
#
_entry.id   AF-A0A947RTL4-F1
#
_cell.length_a   1.000
_cell.length_b   1.000
_cell.length_c   1.000
_cell.angle_alpha   90.00
_cell.angle_beta   90.00
_cell.angle_gamma   90.00
#
_symmetry.space_group_name_H-M   'P 1'
#
loop_
_entity.id
_entity.type
_entity.pdbx_description
1 polymer ?
#
loop_
_entity_poly.entity_id
_entity_poly.type
_entity_poly.pdbx_seq_one_letter_code
_entity_poly.pdbx_strand_id
1 'polypeptide(L)'
;EATGEFVGFCDADDLWRPAKLALQLPHFEDEDVGVVYGNFQFIDGAGRPIETYRPPTYSGRITAELLVDNFVHFPTALVRRSIIEEEGGFDESLSMGIDFDLWLRISVDHDFLFLPDILVDYRIWEGQMSHRTGERLDNAFKLMHRFLADHPGCVTGVQKRRAWAHTYVSRGLWKTRRGERTAGAADLARAFAQRPWDRRLWTSLAKLLLRRQV
;
A
#
# COMPACT_ATOMS: atom_id res chain seq x y z
N GLU A 1 -14.13 16.87 -15.03
CA GLU A 1 -14.18 16.64 -13.57
C GLU A 1 -15.30 15.67 -13.24
N ALA A 2 -15.17 14.90 -12.15
CA ALA A 2 -16.20 13.96 -11.71
C ALA A 2 -17.27 14.71 -10.89
N THR A 3 -18.55 14.40 -11.14
CA THR A 3 -19.69 15.03 -10.44
C THR A 3 -20.53 14.04 -9.62
N GLY A 4 -20.07 12.79 -9.51
CA GLY A 4 -20.75 11.75 -8.74
C GLY A 4 -20.59 11.90 -7.24
N GLU A 5 -21.44 11.22 -6.48
CA GLU A 5 -21.30 11.08 -5.02
C GLU A 5 -20.08 10.24 -4.63
N PHE A 6 -19.77 9.23 -5.44
CA PHE A 6 -18.63 8.34 -5.25
C PHE A 6 -17.59 8.54 -6.36
N VAL A 7 -16.32 8.42 -5.98
CA VAL A 7 -15.17 8.50 -6.88
C VAL A 7 -14.48 7.14 -6.91
N GLY A 8 -14.36 6.58 -8.11
CA GLY A 8 -13.54 5.41 -8.38
C GLY A 8 -12.38 5.78 -9.29
N PHE A 9 -11.27 5.06 -9.14
CA PHE A 9 -10.04 5.31 -9.90
C PHE A 9 -9.84 4.22 -10.96
N CYS A 10 -9.40 4.62 -12.15
CA CYS A 10 -9.14 3.71 -13.25
C CYS A 10 -7.89 4.18 -13.99
N ASP A 11 -6.77 3.52 -13.74
CA ASP A 11 -5.53 3.79 -14.46
C ASP A 11 -5.70 3.43 -15.94
N ALA A 12 -4.99 4.14 -16.82
CA ALA A 12 -5.17 4.02 -18.27
C ALA A 12 -4.79 2.64 -18.83
N ASP A 13 -4.02 1.85 -18.08
CA ASP A 13 -3.58 0.49 -18.43
C ASP A 13 -4.45 -0.63 -17.83
N ASP A 14 -5.39 -0.29 -16.93
CA ASP A 14 -6.21 -1.24 -16.19
C ASP A 14 -7.67 -1.33 -16.68
N LEU A 15 -8.35 -2.42 -16.32
CA LEU A 15 -9.72 -2.68 -16.74
C LEU A 15 -10.63 -2.93 -15.53
N TRP A 16 -11.67 -2.11 -15.37
CA TRP A 16 -12.73 -2.40 -14.42
C TRP A 16 -13.58 -3.58 -14.88
N ARG A 17 -13.89 -4.48 -13.95
CA ARG A 17 -14.87 -5.53 -14.22
C ARG A 17 -16.28 -4.96 -14.21
N PRO A 18 -17.21 -5.44 -15.07
CA PRO A 18 -18.55 -4.87 -15.18
C PRO A 18 -19.34 -4.82 -13.87
N ALA A 19 -19.12 -5.78 -12.96
CA ALA A 19 -19.82 -5.85 -11.69
C ALA A 19 -19.26 -4.94 -10.59
N LYS A 20 -18.12 -4.26 -10.80
CA LYS A 20 -17.39 -3.52 -9.75
C LYS A 20 -18.30 -2.58 -8.95
N LEU A 21 -18.99 -1.68 -9.64
CA LEU A 21 -19.83 -0.67 -8.97
C LEU A 21 -21.06 -1.29 -8.31
N ALA A 22 -21.71 -2.26 -8.96
CA ALA A 22 -22.88 -2.94 -8.40
C ALA A 22 -22.55 -3.70 -7.12
N LEU A 23 -21.32 -4.23 -7.00
CA LEU A 23 -20.83 -4.88 -5.80
C LEU A 23 -20.43 -3.90 -4.70
N GLN A 24 -19.88 -2.73 -5.04
CA GLN A 24 -19.34 -1.80 -4.05
C GLN A 24 -20.37 -0.81 -3.49
N LEU A 25 -21.28 -0.29 -4.32
CA LEU A 25 -22.22 0.77 -3.94
C LEU A 25 -23.10 0.43 -2.72
N PRO A 26 -23.64 -0.80 -2.56
CA PRO A 26 -24.48 -1.13 -1.41
C PRO A 26 -23.78 -0.99 -0.05
N HIS A 27 -22.45 -1.00 -0.02
CA HIS A 27 -21.69 -0.93 1.22
C HIS A 27 -21.52 0.48 1.79
N PHE A 28 -21.99 1.50 1.05
CA PHE A 28 -22.03 2.88 1.52
C PHE A 28 -23.38 3.26 2.17
N GLU A 29 -24.23 2.28 2.49
CA GLU A 29 -25.35 2.53 3.41
C GLU A 29 -24.84 2.80 4.84
N ASP A 30 -23.66 2.28 5.18
CA ASP A 30 -22.93 2.62 6.40
C ASP A 30 -22.16 3.93 6.22
N GLU A 31 -22.44 4.93 7.07
CA GLU A 31 -21.79 6.24 7.02
C GLU A 31 -20.33 6.20 7.49
N ASP A 32 -19.96 5.22 8.33
CA ASP A 32 -18.58 5.06 8.81
C ASP A 32 -17.65 4.54 7.70
N VAL A 33 -18.20 3.83 6.70
CA VAL A 33 -17.45 3.30 5.56
C VAL A 33 -17.11 4.44 4.59
N GLY A 34 -15.83 4.81 4.58
CA GLY A 34 -15.31 5.83 3.68
C GLY A 34 -14.77 5.28 2.36
N VAL A 35 -14.23 4.06 2.39
CA VAL A 35 -13.61 3.41 1.23
C VAL A 35 -14.06 1.96 1.13
N VAL A 36 -14.51 1.56 -0.06
CA VAL A 36 -14.72 0.14 -0.40
C VAL A 36 -13.67 -0.25 -1.44
N TYR A 37 -12.96 -1.34 -1.22
CA TYR A 37 -11.95 -1.85 -2.16
C TYR A 37 -12.04 -3.37 -2.26
N GLY A 38 -11.31 -4.00 -3.17
CA GLY A 38 -11.42 -5.44 -3.35
C GLY A 38 -10.21 -6.06 -4.04
N ASN A 39 -10.38 -7.30 -4.48
CA ASN A 39 -9.34 -8.01 -5.20
C ASN A 39 -9.21 -7.54 -6.65
N PHE A 40 -8.13 -7.99 -7.27
CA PHE A 40 -7.81 -7.74 -8.67
C PHE A 40 -7.11 -8.97 -9.26
N GLN A 41 -7.11 -9.07 -10.59
CA GLN A 41 -6.45 -10.13 -11.34
C GLN A 41 -5.35 -9.51 -12.18
N PHE A 42 -4.10 -9.95 -11.98
CA PHE A 42 -3.03 -9.53 -12.87
C PHE A 42 -3.24 -10.11 -14.27
N ILE A 43 -3.02 -9.30 -15.29
CA ILE A 43 -3.09 -9.71 -16.70
C ILE A 43 -1.84 -9.27 -17.46
N ASP A 44 -1.44 -10.01 -18.49
CA ASP A 44 -0.36 -9.60 -19.39
C ASP A 44 -0.83 -8.58 -20.44
N GLY A 45 0.07 -8.16 -21.33
CA GLY A 45 -0.24 -7.25 -22.43
C GLY A 45 -1.33 -7.77 -23.39
N ALA A 46 -1.56 -9.08 -23.45
CA ALA A 46 -2.62 -9.70 -24.25
C ALA A 46 -3.93 -9.91 -23.45
N GLY A 47 -3.98 -9.48 -22.18
CA GLY A 47 -5.14 -9.66 -21.30
C GLY A 47 -5.25 -11.06 -20.67
N ARG A 48 -4.20 -11.88 -20.74
CA ARG A 48 -4.22 -13.23 -20.17
C ARG A 48 -3.89 -13.18 -18.68
N PRO A 49 -4.61 -13.92 -17.81
CA PRO A 49 -4.34 -13.95 -16.38
C PRO A 49 -2.92 -14.39 -16.04
N ILE A 50 -2.30 -13.70 -15.09
CA ILE A 50 -1.05 -14.06 -14.45
C ILE A 50 -1.35 -14.47 -13.01
N GLU A 51 -1.00 -15.70 -12.64
CA GLU A 51 -1.10 -16.12 -11.24
C GLU A 51 -0.04 -15.44 -10.39
N THR A 52 -0.45 -14.91 -9.24
CA THR A 52 0.47 -14.31 -8.28
C THR A 52 -0.11 -14.29 -6.88
N TYR A 53 0.74 -13.90 -5.94
CA TYR A 53 0.43 -13.71 -4.54
C TYR A 53 -0.59 -12.58 -4.34
N ARG A 54 -1.63 -12.85 -3.56
CA ARG A 54 -2.57 -11.82 -3.10
C ARG A 54 -2.05 -11.20 -1.79
N PRO A 55 -2.02 -9.85 -1.69
CA PRO A 55 -1.62 -9.18 -0.46
C PRO A 55 -2.60 -9.51 0.67
N PRO A 56 -2.18 -9.31 1.95
CA PRO A 56 -3.12 -9.36 3.07
C PRO A 56 -4.19 -8.26 2.91
N THR A 57 -5.39 -8.55 3.39
CA THR A 57 -6.58 -7.70 3.22
C THR A 57 -7.23 -7.42 4.58
N TYR A 58 -7.73 -6.21 4.76
CA TYR A 58 -8.22 -5.71 6.05
C TYR A 58 -9.47 -4.86 5.88
N SER A 59 -10.35 -4.86 6.90
CA SER A 59 -11.50 -3.95 7.00
C SER A 59 -11.50 -3.24 8.35
N GLY A 60 -12.23 -2.12 8.46
CA GLY A 60 -12.31 -1.25 9.63
C GLY A 60 -11.25 -0.14 9.63
N ARG A 61 -10.81 0.27 10.82
CA ARG A 61 -9.69 1.21 11.02
C ARG A 61 -8.34 0.55 10.77
N ILE A 62 -7.85 0.72 9.54
CA ILE A 62 -6.66 0.01 9.03
C ILE A 62 -5.38 0.86 8.99
N THR A 63 -5.30 1.99 9.69
CA THR A 63 -4.12 2.88 9.70
C THR A 63 -2.83 2.13 10.03
N ALA A 64 -2.88 1.24 11.02
CA ALA A 64 -1.71 0.49 11.46
C ALA A 64 -1.24 -0.53 10.42
N GLU A 65 -2.17 -1.12 9.68
CA GLU A 65 -1.92 -2.05 8.59
C GLU A 65 -1.35 -1.31 7.38
N LEU A 66 -1.94 -0.17 6.99
CA LEU A 66 -1.46 0.65 5.87
C LEU A 66 -0.02 1.13 6.11
N LEU A 67 0.31 1.54 7.34
CA LEU A 67 1.69 1.90 7.70
C LEU A 67 2.70 0.75 7.52
N VAL A 68 2.24 -0.50 7.47
CA VAL A 68 3.11 -1.66 7.17
C VAL A 68 3.28 -1.80 5.66
N ASP A 69 2.19 -1.78 4.90
CA ASP A 69 2.22 -1.93 3.45
C ASP A 69 1.01 -1.26 2.78
N ASN A 70 1.19 -0.74 1.57
CA ASN A 70 0.09 -0.17 0.79
C ASN A 70 -0.61 -1.29 0.00
N PHE A 71 -1.56 -1.97 0.63
CA PHE A 71 -2.31 -3.10 0.04
C PHE A 71 -3.64 -2.70 -0.63
N VAL A 72 -4.09 -1.44 -0.45
CA VAL A 72 -5.30 -0.95 -1.11
C VAL A 72 -4.95 -0.55 -2.53
N HIS A 73 -5.19 -1.46 -3.48
CA HIS A 73 -4.90 -1.21 -4.88
C HIS A 73 -5.78 -0.08 -5.43
N PHE A 74 -5.13 0.99 -5.87
CA PHE A 74 -5.79 2.24 -6.27
C PHE A 74 -6.99 2.06 -7.21
N PRO A 75 -6.90 1.25 -8.29
CA PRO A 75 -8.04 1.09 -9.21
C PRO A 75 -9.22 0.30 -8.62
N THR A 76 -8.98 -0.47 -7.56
CA THR A 76 -10.03 -1.26 -6.90
C THR A 76 -10.89 -0.41 -5.97
N ALA A 77 -10.38 0.73 -5.51
CA ALA A 77 -11.07 1.58 -4.56
C ALA A 77 -12.28 2.28 -5.19
N LEU A 78 -13.30 2.45 -4.36
CA LEU A 78 -14.42 3.38 -4.53
C LEU A 78 -14.51 4.15 -3.21
N VAL A 79 -14.67 5.47 -3.28
CA VAL A 79 -14.56 6.37 -2.12
C VAL A 79 -15.67 7.40 -2.18
N ARG A 80 -16.20 7.87 -1.04
CA ARG A 80 -17.09 9.04 -1.03
C ARG A 80 -16.33 10.27 -1.51
N ARG A 81 -16.89 11.03 -2.45
CA ARG A 81 -16.27 12.28 -2.95
C ARG A 81 -16.04 13.27 -1.81
N SER A 82 -17.01 13.39 -0.90
CA SER A 82 -16.93 14.29 0.26
C SER A 82 -15.73 14.02 1.15
N ILE A 83 -15.34 12.75 1.33
CA ILE A 83 -14.17 12.37 2.13
C ILE A 83 -12.88 12.81 1.43
N ILE A 84 -12.76 12.63 0.11
CA ILE A 84 -11.59 13.12 -0.63
C ILE A 84 -11.47 14.65 -0.49
N GLU A 85 -12.59 15.37 -0.54
CA GLU A 85 -12.63 16.83 -0.42
C GLU A 85 -12.30 17.31 0.99
N GLU A 86 -12.86 16.66 2.01
CA GLU A 86 -12.55 16.90 3.44
C GLU A 86 -11.06 16.72 3.73
N GLU A 87 -10.48 15.69 3.13
CA GLU A 87 -9.06 15.36 3.23
C GLU A 87 -8.15 16.21 2.34
N GLY A 88 -8.70 17.21 1.63
CA GLY A 88 -7.90 18.13 0.80
C GLY A 88 -7.36 17.52 -0.50
N GLY A 89 -7.87 16.38 -0.94
CA GLY A 89 -7.54 15.76 -2.21
C GLY A 89 -6.17 15.09 -2.27
N PHE A 90 -5.57 15.07 -3.47
CA PHE A 90 -4.23 14.53 -3.69
C PHE A 90 -3.16 15.60 -3.49
N ASP A 91 -2.05 15.23 -2.86
CA ASP A 91 -0.87 16.09 -2.77
C ASP A 91 -0.11 16.09 -4.11
N GLU A 92 -0.33 17.14 -4.91
CA GLU A 92 0.28 17.32 -6.23
C GLU A 92 1.82 17.47 -6.19
N SER A 93 2.42 17.69 -5.01
CA SER A 93 3.87 17.72 -4.86
C SER A 93 4.51 16.32 -4.90
N LEU A 94 3.71 15.26 -4.75
CA LEU A 94 4.17 13.87 -4.76
C LEU A 94 4.26 13.33 -6.19
N SER A 95 5.44 12.89 -6.58
CA SER A 95 5.64 12.17 -7.84
C SER A 95 5.31 10.67 -7.76
N MET A 96 5.13 10.13 -6.55
CA MET A 96 4.87 8.71 -6.30
C MET A 96 4.25 8.51 -4.92
N GLY A 97 3.34 7.55 -4.80
CA GLY A 97 2.67 7.22 -3.52
C GLY A 97 1.51 8.15 -3.18
N ILE A 98 0.91 8.79 -4.19
CA ILE A 98 -0.28 9.64 -4.04
C ILE A 98 -1.46 8.89 -3.41
N ASP A 99 -1.61 7.61 -3.77
CA ASP A 99 -2.62 6.71 -3.26
C ASP A 99 -2.33 6.37 -1.80
N PHE A 100 -1.07 6.03 -1.50
CA PHE A 100 -0.66 5.68 -0.14
C PHE A 100 -0.86 6.84 0.84
N ASP A 101 -0.50 8.05 0.43
CA ASP A 101 -0.74 9.26 1.23
C ASP A 101 -2.24 9.45 1.53
N LEU A 102 -3.08 9.38 0.50
CA LEU A 102 -4.53 9.55 0.64
C LEU A 102 -5.13 8.48 1.56
N TRP A 103 -4.76 7.21 1.38
CA TRP A 103 -5.26 6.11 2.21
C TRP A 103 -4.85 6.24 3.67
N LEU A 104 -3.61 6.68 3.94
CA LEU A 104 -3.18 6.90 5.32
C LEU A 104 -4.05 7.95 6.00
N ARG A 105 -4.30 9.09 5.34
CA ARG A 105 -5.11 10.18 5.88
C ARG A 105 -6.56 9.74 6.12
N ILE A 106 -7.23 9.21 5.08
CA ILE A 106 -8.61 8.70 5.20
C ILE A 106 -8.74 7.63 6.30
N SER A 107 -7.74 6.75 6.46
CA SER A 107 -7.82 5.65 7.44
C SER A 107 -7.84 6.08 8.89
N VAL A 108 -7.47 7.33 9.19
CA VAL A 108 -7.55 7.87 10.55
C VAL A 108 -9.01 7.97 10.98
N ASP A 109 -9.83 8.58 10.12
CA ASP A 109 -11.19 9.01 10.46
C ASP A 109 -12.32 8.22 9.77
N HIS A 110 -11.99 7.32 8.85
CA HIS A 110 -12.98 6.46 8.17
C HIS A 110 -12.60 4.98 8.12
N ASP A 111 -13.63 4.13 8.07
CA ASP A 111 -13.48 2.69 7.89
C ASP A 111 -13.25 2.35 6.41
N PHE A 112 -12.42 1.34 6.20
CA PHE A 112 -12.23 0.69 4.91
C PHE A 112 -12.99 -0.63 4.92
N LEU A 113 -13.66 -0.96 3.83
CA LEU A 113 -14.30 -2.25 3.63
C LEU A 113 -13.65 -2.99 2.48
N PHE A 114 -13.16 -4.19 2.76
CA PHE A 114 -12.65 -5.11 1.76
C PHE A 114 -13.74 -6.05 1.23
N LEU A 115 -13.81 -6.20 -0.10
CA LEU A 115 -14.61 -7.20 -0.80
C LEU A 115 -13.70 -8.30 -1.40
N PRO A 116 -14.05 -9.59 -1.23
CA PRO A 116 -13.26 -10.69 -1.78
C PRO A 116 -13.34 -10.78 -3.32
N ASP A 117 -14.30 -10.10 -3.95
CA ASP A 117 -14.52 -10.08 -5.38
C ASP A 117 -13.35 -9.48 -6.17
N ILE A 118 -13.11 -10.01 -7.37
CA ILE A 118 -12.16 -9.43 -8.31
C ILE A 118 -12.87 -8.27 -9.01
N LEU A 119 -12.43 -7.04 -8.73
CA LEU A 119 -13.06 -5.81 -9.23
C LEU A 119 -12.34 -5.23 -10.46
N VAL A 120 -11.06 -5.56 -10.62
CA VAL A 120 -10.18 -4.99 -11.65
C VAL A 120 -9.28 -6.06 -12.24
N ASP A 121 -9.02 -5.99 -13.54
CA ASP A 121 -7.90 -6.67 -14.18
C ASP A 121 -6.72 -5.68 -14.30
N TYR A 122 -5.65 -5.93 -13.56
CA TYR A 122 -4.47 -5.08 -13.44
C TYR A 122 -3.40 -5.49 -14.45
N ARG A 123 -3.07 -4.62 -15.40
CA ARG A 123 -2.14 -4.99 -16.49
C ARG A 123 -0.70 -4.93 -16.02
N ILE A 124 0.12 -5.89 -16.44
CA ILE A 124 1.57 -5.87 -16.25
C ILE A 124 2.24 -5.61 -17.58
N TRP A 125 3.10 -4.60 -17.61
CA TRP A 125 3.91 -4.25 -18.78
C TRP A 125 5.24 -3.58 -18.41
N GLU A 126 6.17 -3.57 -19.36
CA GLU A 126 7.52 -3.06 -19.14
C GLU A 126 7.55 -1.53 -19.02
N GLY A 127 8.00 -1.02 -17.88
CA GLY A 127 8.13 0.43 -17.65
C GLY A 127 7.14 1.03 -16.66
N GLN A 128 6.23 0.20 -16.12
CA GLN A 128 5.33 0.64 -15.04
C GLN A 128 6.10 1.23 -13.85
N MET A 129 5.55 2.31 -13.29
CA MET A 129 6.13 2.97 -12.11
C MET A 129 6.23 2.01 -10.91
N SER A 130 5.34 1.02 -10.84
CA SER A 130 5.33 -0.02 -9.81
C SER A 130 6.64 -0.83 -9.78
N HIS A 131 7.40 -0.91 -10.88
CA HIS A 131 8.71 -1.57 -10.95
C HIS A 131 9.87 -0.75 -10.36
N ARG A 132 9.68 0.55 -10.08
CA ARG A 132 10.70 1.43 -9.48
C ARG A 132 10.80 1.23 -7.97
N THR A 133 11.17 0.02 -7.54
CA THR A 133 11.12 -0.40 -6.12
C THR A 133 11.91 0.51 -5.18
N GLY A 134 13.05 1.06 -5.60
CA GLY A 134 13.85 1.97 -4.77
C GLY A 134 13.11 3.26 -4.45
N GLU A 135 12.61 3.93 -5.48
CA GLU A 135 11.79 5.15 -5.36
C GLU A 135 10.55 4.90 -4.52
N ARG A 136 9.86 3.77 -4.72
CA ARG A 136 8.69 3.38 -3.92
C ARG A 136 9.03 3.28 -2.43
N LEU A 137 10.12 2.61 -2.10
CA LEU A 137 10.54 2.40 -0.71
C LEU A 137 10.98 3.71 -0.03
N ASP A 138 11.65 4.60 -0.76
CA ASP A 138 12.09 5.88 -0.21
C ASP A 138 10.94 6.88 -0.08
N ASN A 139 9.97 6.90 -1.02
CA ASN A 139 8.77 7.71 -0.89
C ASN A 139 7.86 7.20 0.23
N ALA A 140 7.62 5.89 0.34
CA ALA A 140 6.88 5.32 1.46
C ALA A 140 7.53 5.69 2.81
N PHE A 141 8.87 5.63 2.90
CA PHE A 141 9.60 6.04 4.11
C PHE A 141 9.37 7.51 4.47
N LYS A 142 9.40 8.42 3.49
CA LYS A 142 9.13 9.86 3.68
C LYS A 142 7.68 10.12 4.08
N LEU A 143 6.73 9.50 3.38
CA LEU A 143 5.30 9.62 3.65
C LEU A 143 4.94 9.14 5.05
N MET A 144 5.45 7.97 5.46
CA MET A 144 5.26 7.48 6.83
C MET A 144 5.82 8.44 7.88
N HIS A 145 6.98 9.06 7.61
CA HIS A 145 7.58 10.04 8.53
C HIS A 145 6.70 11.29 8.68
N ARG A 146 6.24 11.85 7.55
CA ARG A 146 5.33 13.00 7.53
C ARG A 146 4.02 12.67 8.22
N PHE A 147 3.34 11.61 7.78
CA PHE A 147 2.06 11.18 8.32
C PHE A 147 2.08 10.97 9.85
N LEU A 148 3.09 10.28 10.37
CA LEU A 148 3.21 10.03 11.81
C LEU A 148 3.62 11.26 12.64
N ALA A 149 4.13 12.32 11.99
CA ALA A 149 4.39 13.60 12.63
C ALA A 149 3.10 14.44 12.69
N ASP A 150 2.32 14.42 11.62
CA ASP A 150 1.08 15.19 11.48
C ASP A 150 -0.09 14.58 12.27
N HIS A 151 -0.08 13.26 12.49
CA HIS A 151 -1.13 12.50 13.19
C HIS A 151 -0.60 11.83 14.46
N PRO A 152 -0.17 12.60 15.48
CA PRO A 152 0.36 12.03 16.71
C PRO A 152 -0.72 11.23 17.45
N GLY A 153 -0.42 9.97 17.77
CA GLY A 153 -1.32 9.11 18.56
C GLY A 153 -2.36 8.32 17.75
N CYS A 154 -2.42 8.47 16.42
CA CYS A 154 -3.32 7.68 15.55
C CYS A 154 -3.03 6.17 15.62
N VAL A 155 -1.83 5.78 16.03
CA VAL A 155 -1.44 4.38 16.26
C VAL A 155 -0.63 4.23 17.54
N THR A 156 -0.71 3.05 18.15
CA THR A 156 0.08 2.71 19.34
C THR A 156 1.58 2.63 19.01
N GLY A 157 2.41 2.78 20.06
CA GLY A 157 3.86 2.60 19.91
C GLY A 157 4.25 1.22 19.38
N VAL A 158 3.48 0.16 19.67
CA VAL A 158 3.72 -1.19 19.16
C VAL A 158 3.45 -1.26 17.65
N GLN A 159 2.33 -0.69 17.18
CA GLN A 159 2.00 -0.61 15.75
C GLN A 159 3.04 0.22 14.99
N LYS A 160 3.45 1.37 15.54
CA LYS A 160 4.51 2.22 14.96
C LYS A 160 5.84 1.46 14.81
N ARG A 161 6.27 0.70 15.84
CA ARG A 161 7.48 -0.14 15.75
C ARG A 161 7.34 -1.25 14.70
N ARG A 162 6.15 -1.86 14.55
CA ARG A 162 5.87 -2.88 13.52
C ARG A 162 6.02 -2.29 12.11
N ALA A 163 5.42 -1.15 11.85
CA ALA A 163 5.52 -0.44 10.59
C ALA A 163 6.98 -0.11 10.24
N TRP A 164 7.72 0.51 11.18
CA TRP A 164 9.12 0.85 10.93
C TRP A 164 10.01 -0.37 10.73
N ALA A 165 9.84 -1.44 11.51
CA ALA A 165 10.57 -2.68 11.30
C ALA A 165 10.35 -3.22 9.87
N HIS A 166 9.12 -3.25 9.39
CA HIS A 166 8.77 -3.70 8.04
C HIS A 166 9.44 -2.85 6.94
N THR A 167 9.38 -1.53 7.08
CA THR A 167 9.99 -0.58 6.14
C THR A 167 11.51 -0.72 6.10
N TYR A 168 12.15 -0.79 7.27
CA TYR A 168 13.60 -0.96 7.38
C TYR A 168 14.09 -2.31 6.84
N VAL A 169 13.37 -3.41 7.06
CA VAL A 169 13.69 -4.71 6.43
C VAL A 169 13.62 -4.59 4.91
N SER A 170 12.54 -4.02 4.38
CA SER A 170 12.32 -3.91 2.93
C SER A 170 13.41 -3.07 2.25
N ARG A 171 13.74 -1.90 2.83
CA ARG A 171 14.81 -1.01 2.37
C ARG A 171 16.18 -1.67 2.47
N GLY A 172 16.49 -2.25 3.64
CA GLY A 172 17.78 -2.89 3.90
C GLY A 172 18.08 -4.04 2.93
N LEU A 173 17.08 -4.89 2.68
CA LEU A 173 17.20 -5.98 1.70
C LEU A 173 17.41 -5.46 0.27
N TRP A 174 16.63 -4.45 -0.14
CA TRP A 174 16.73 -3.88 -1.48
C TRP A 174 18.11 -3.26 -1.73
N LYS A 175 18.59 -2.42 -0.80
CA LYS A 175 19.94 -1.82 -0.84
C LYS A 175 21.05 -2.88 -0.88
N THR A 176 20.93 -3.90 -0.04
CA THR A 176 21.92 -5.01 -0.01
C THR A 176 21.99 -5.74 -1.35
N ARG A 177 20.85 -5.98 -2.01
CA ARG A 177 20.80 -6.64 -3.33
C ARG A 177 21.37 -5.77 -4.45
N ARG A 178 21.36 -4.45 -4.30
CA ARG A 178 21.97 -3.49 -5.24
C ARG A 178 23.46 -3.25 -5.00
N GLY A 179 24.06 -3.89 -3.99
CA GLY A 179 25.48 -3.75 -3.66
C GLY A 179 25.78 -2.68 -2.60
N GLU A 180 24.78 -1.90 -2.16
CA GLU A 180 24.89 -0.89 -1.11
C GLU A 180 24.90 -1.53 0.29
N ARG A 181 25.91 -2.36 0.56
CA ARG A 181 25.94 -3.25 1.74
C ARG A 181 25.92 -2.51 3.07
N THR A 182 26.63 -1.38 3.19
CA THR A 182 26.70 -0.59 4.42
C THR A 182 25.36 0.07 4.75
N ALA A 183 24.75 0.73 3.77
CA ALA A 183 23.44 1.34 3.90
C ALA A 183 22.34 0.28 4.15
N GLY A 184 22.43 -0.87 3.46
CA GLY A 184 21.55 -2.01 3.68
C GLY A 184 21.65 -2.57 5.11
N ALA A 185 22.87 -2.76 5.61
CA ALA A 185 23.11 -3.22 6.98
C ALA A 185 22.60 -2.21 8.03
N ALA A 186 22.77 -0.91 7.79
CA ALA A 186 22.26 0.12 8.69
C ALA A 186 20.74 0.08 8.84
N ASP A 187 19.99 -0.08 7.74
CA ASP A 187 18.54 -0.24 7.81
C ASP A 187 18.14 -1.56 8.51
N LEU A 188 18.83 -2.67 8.24
CA LEU A 188 18.57 -3.94 8.95
C LEU A 188 18.84 -3.84 10.47
N ALA A 189 19.87 -3.10 10.89
CA ALA A 189 20.13 -2.81 12.29
C ALA A 189 19.02 -1.95 12.93
N ARG A 190 18.52 -0.95 12.21
CA ARG A 190 17.34 -0.17 12.64
C ARG A 190 16.11 -1.05 12.77
N ALA A 191 15.86 -1.96 11.82
CA ALA A 191 14.75 -2.91 11.90
C ALA A 191 14.84 -3.77 13.18
N PHE A 192 16.04 -4.28 13.49
CA PHE A 192 16.29 -5.05 14.71
C PHE A 192 15.99 -4.24 15.97
N ALA A 193 16.44 -2.98 16.02
CA ALA A 193 16.17 -2.09 17.15
C ALA A 193 14.66 -1.81 17.34
N GLN A 194 13.88 -1.81 16.26
CA GLN A 194 12.42 -1.67 16.33
C GLN A 194 11.75 -2.94 16.87
N ARG A 195 12.09 -4.11 16.30
CA ARG A 195 11.48 -5.41 16.64
C ARG A 195 12.47 -6.57 16.46
N PRO A 196 13.24 -6.95 17.50
CA PRO A 196 14.26 -7.98 17.36
C PRO A 196 13.69 -9.41 17.21
N TRP A 197 12.41 -9.63 17.51
CA TRP A 197 11.69 -10.90 17.31
C TRP A 197 10.91 -10.97 15.99
N ASP A 198 11.11 -10.02 15.06
CA ASP A 198 10.41 -10.05 13.77
C ASP A 198 10.91 -11.24 12.92
N ARG A 199 10.04 -12.22 12.67
CA ARG A 199 10.33 -13.37 11.83
C ARG A 199 10.77 -12.98 10.41
N ARG A 200 10.22 -11.88 9.86
CA ARG A 200 10.58 -11.41 8.52
C ARG A 200 12.03 -10.94 8.47
N LEU A 201 12.51 -10.25 9.51
CA LEU A 201 13.91 -9.84 9.62
C LEU A 201 14.83 -11.06 9.59
N TRP A 202 14.60 -12.05 10.45
CA TRP A 202 15.46 -13.23 10.56
C TRP A 202 15.45 -14.11 9.32
N THR A 203 14.27 -14.38 8.75
CA THR A 203 14.15 -15.13 7.49
C THR A 203 14.83 -14.41 6.33
N SER A 204 14.82 -13.08 6.33
CA SER A 204 15.48 -12.26 5.32
C SER A 204 16.99 -12.26 5.45
N LEU A 205 17.51 -12.15 6.68
CA LEU A 205 18.94 -12.28 6.97
C LEU A 205 19.48 -13.67 6.58
N ALA A 206 18.76 -14.73 6.93
CA ALA A 206 19.13 -16.09 6.53
C ALA A 206 19.23 -16.24 5.00
N LYS A 207 18.25 -15.72 4.24
CA LYS A 207 18.28 -15.73 2.77
C LYS A 207 19.47 -14.96 2.18
N LEU A 208 19.86 -13.84 2.79
CA LEU A 208 21.03 -13.06 2.36
C LEU A 208 22.34 -13.81 2.59
N LEU A 209 22.46 -14.53 3.73
CA LEU A 209 23.65 -15.32 4.05
C LEU A 209 23.79 -16.54 3.13
N LEU A 210 22.70 -17.26 2.87
CA LEU A 210 22.70 -18.44 2.00
C LEU A 210 23.01 -18.11 0.53
N ARG A 211 22.58 -16.94 0.04
CA ARG A 211 22.87 -16.49 -1.34
C ARG A 211 24.33 -16.10 -1.58
N ARG A 212 25.17 -15.99 -0.55
CA ARG A 212 26.62 -15.77 -0.71
C ARG A 212 27.40 -17.06 -1.00
N GLN A 213 26.74 -18.23 -1.04
CA GLN A 213 27.38 -19.54 -1.24
C GLN A 213 27.24 -20.12 -2.66
N VAL A 214 26.84 -19.31 -3.66
CA VAL A 214 26.81 -19.65 -5.08
C VAL A 214 27.45 -18.50 -5.86
#